data_AF-A0A838ZTN3-F1
#
_entry.id   AF-A0A838ZTN3-F1
#
_cell.length_a   1.000
_cell.length_b   1.000
_cell.length_c   1.000
_cell.angle_alpha   90.00
_cell.angle_beta   90.00
_cell.angle_gamma   90.00
#
_symmetry.space_group_name_H-M   'P 1'
#
loop_
_entity.id
_entity.type
_entity.pdbx_description
1 polymer ?
#
loop_
_entity_poly.entity_id
_entity_poly.type
_entity_poly.pdbx_seq_one_letter_code
_entity_poly.pdbx_strand_id
1 'polypeptide(L)'
;MEATNETKDYRFQPDQIDWNSLSSLGIDKGRLEKLDVLDNLLKGYKTNELVPLTLKLGNAIVRMDARLSLQQNDEGKIVMAMHGIRKEPNLNFSFFGHEFTDEDKENLRRSGNMGRVVELYNQKSGEYIPSVISIDSKTKELVAFRADWMKVPEEIKGVKLNEEQKQILLEGKPLYLEGMISKKGEPFNAEVQFNADKRFIEFLFGERSTVQKKANADLGGGMEVKTETKEAKKMTRKNKNESTPKTKKVSRPKAVKM
;
A
#
# COMPACT_ATOMS: atom_id res chain seq x y z
N MET A 1 16.62 -40.48 -5.30
CA MET A 1 16.25 -39.16 -4.76
C MET A 1 14.78 -38.98 -5.04
N GLU A 2 13.92 -39.24 -4.06
CA GLU A 2 12.49 -39.01 -4.22
C GLU A 2 12.24 -37.51 -4.10
N ALA A 3 11.62 -36.92 -5.13
CA ALA A 3 11.13 -35.56 -5.03
C ALA A 3 9.94 -35.57 -4.09
N THR A 4 10.07 -34.92 -2.93
CA THR A 4 8.95 -34.65 -2.04
C THR A 4 7.95 -33.76 -2.78
N ASN A 5 6.87 -34.36 -3.28
CA ASN A 5 5.71 -33.62 -3.78
C ASN A 5 5.07 -32.88 -2.61
N GLU A 6 5.56 -31.67 -2.33
CA GLU A 6 4.79 -30.67 -1.60
C GLU A 6 3.51 -30.43 -2.41
N THR A 7 2.40 -30.99 -1.94
CA THR A 7 1.07 -30.71 -2.47
C THR A 7 0.74 -29.26 -2.17
N LYS A 8 1.18 -28.35 -3.06
CA LYS A 8 0.87 -26.93 -2.99
C LYS A 8 -0.64 -26.75 -2.93
N ASP A 9 -1.11 -26.02 -1.92
CA ASP A 9 -2.52 -25.69 -1.72
C ASP A 9 -2.97 -24.71 -2.82
N TYR A 10 -3.36 -25.27 -3.96
CA TYR A 10 -3.82 -24.55 -5.14
C TYR A 10 -5.34 -24.58 -5.23
N ARG A 11 -5.93 -23.39 -5.33
CA ARG A 11 -7.37 -23.19 -5.54
C ARG A 11 -7.83 -23.67 -6.92
N PHE A 12 -6.96 -23.56 -7.92
CA PHE A 12 -7.21 -23.97 -9.29
C PHE A 12 -6.13 -24.96 -9.73
N GLN A 13 -6.53 -26.11 -10.26
CA GLN A 13 -5.59 -27.10 -10.75
C GLN A 13 -5.18 -26.76 -12.20
N PRO A 14 -3.91 -26.97 -12.60
CA PRO A 14 -3.44 -26.56 -13.93
C PRO A 14 -4.17 -27.21 -15.10
N ASP A 15 -4.75 -28.39 -14.91
CA ASP A 15 -5.51 -29.17 -15.90
C ASP A 15 -6.94 -28.63 -16.13
N GLN A 16 -7.48 -27.87 -15.18
CA GLN A 16 -8.79 -27.18 -15.31
C GLN A 16 -8.73 -25.96 -16.26
N ILE A 17 -7.53 -25.55 -16.67
CA ILE A 17 -7.29 -24.35 -17.47
C ILE A 17 -7.18 -24.73 -18.96
N ASP A 18 -7.97 -24.04 -19.79
CA ASP A 18 -8.00 -24.23 -21.24
C ASP A 18 -6.80 -23.54 -21.92
N TRP A 19 -5.60 -24.14 -21.74
CA TRP A 19 -4.34 -23.64 -22.31
C TRP A 19 -4.37 -23.54 -23.84
N ASN A 20 -5.12 -24.42 -24.51
CA ASN A 20 -5.25 -24.40 -25.96
C ASN A 20 -5.91 -23.09 -26.43
N SER A 21 -7.05 -22.73 -25.84
CA SER A 21 -7.71 -21.44 -26.13
C SER A 21 -6.81 -20.25 -25.78
N LEU A 22 -6.14 -20.29 -24.64
CA LEU A 22 -5.28 -19.20 -24.16
C LEU A 22 -4.02 -18.96 -25.01
N SER A 23 -3.49 -20.01 -25.65
CA SER A 23 -2.29 -19.92 -26.49
C SER A 23 -2.46 -18.91 -27.65
N SER A 24 -3.69 -18.75 -28.15
CA SER A 24 -4.05 -17.78 -29.19
C SER A 24 -3.85 -16.32 -28.77
N LEU A 25 -3.83 -16.04 -27.46
CA LEU A 25 -3.62 -14.73 -26.84
C LEU A 25 -2.14 -14.49 -26.46
N GLY A 26 -1.27 -15.45 -26.76
CA GLY A 26 0.11 -15.49 -26.29
C GLY A 26 0.26 -15.87 -24.82
N ILE A 27 -0.72 -16.59 -24.26
CA ILE A 27 -0.73 -17.06 -22.87
C ILE A 27 -0.63 -18.59 -22.86
N ASP A 28 0.55 -19.10 -22.49
CA ASP A 28 0.80 -20.52 -22.28
C ASP A 28 1.40 -20.77 -20.88
N LYS A 29 1.30 -22.01 -20.41
CA LYS A 29 1.75 -22.40 -19.07
C LYS A 29 3.25 -22.11 -18.85
N GLY A 30 4.11 -22.46 -19.81
CA GLY A 30 5.56 -22.29 -19.71
C GLY A 30 5.99 -20.82 -19.68
N ARG A 31 5.26 -19.93 -20.37
CA ARG A 31 5.43 -18.48 -20.27
C ARG A 31 5.07 -17.96 -18.88
N LEU A 32 3.96 -18.41 -18.28
CA LEU A 32 3.56 -17.98 -16.93
C LEU A 32 4.47 -18.54 -15.83
N GLU A 33 5.07 -19.72 -16.04
CA GLU A 33 6.14 -20.27 -15.18
C GLU A 33 7.43 -19.44 -15.31
N LYS A 34 7.87 -19.15 -16.53
CA LYS A 34 9.07 -18.35 -16.80
C LYS A 34 8.99 -16.91 -16.26
N LEU A 35 7.77 -16.35 -16.15
CA LEU A 35 7.51 -15.04 -15.58
C LEU A 35 7.34 -15.05 -14.04
N ASP A 36 7.41 -16.22 -13.39
CA ASP A 36 7.15 -16.41 -11.95
C ASP A 36 5.79 -15.85 -11.48
N VAL A 37 4.75 -16.04 -12.31
CA VAL A 37 3.39 -15.59 -12.01
C VAL A 37 2.36 -16.72 -11.88
N LEU A 38 2.68 -17.93 -12.35
CA LEU A 38 1.74 -19.06 -12.34
C LEU A 38 1.34 -19.50 -10.92
N ASP A 39 2.28 -19.53 -9.97
CA ASP A 39 2.02 -20.00 -8.60
C ASP A 39 0.96 -19.15 -7.87
N ASN A 40 1.07 -17.82 -7.96
CA ASN A 40 0.08 -16.86 -7.46
C ASN A 40 -1.28 -17.03 -8.15
N LEU A 41 -1.27 -17.26 -9.46
CA LEU A 41 -2.47 -17.42 -10.28
C LEU A 41 -3.25 -18.69 -9.91
N LEU A 42 -2.58 -19.83 -9.70
CA LEU A 42 -3.19 -21.10 -9.28
C LEU A 42 -3.71 -21.07 -7.84
N LYS A 43 -3.07 -20.28 -6.97
CA LYS A 43 -3.60 -19.92 -5.63
C LYS A 43 -4.81 -18.98 -5.69
N GLY A 44 -5.18 -18.50 -6.88
CA GLY A 44 -6.36 -17.67 -7.12
C GLY A 44 -6.17 -16.20 -6.80
N TYR A 45 -4.93 -15.71 -6.74
CA TYR A 45 -4.61 -14.28 -6.76
C TYR A 45 -4.52 -13.78 -8.21
N LYS A 46 -4.54 -12.46 -8.40
CA LYS A 46 -4.03 -11.87 -9.64
C LYS A 46 -2.52 -12.09 -9.73
N THR A 47 -1.98 -12.19 -10.95
CA THR A 47 -0.53 -12.18 -11.18
C THR A 47 0.12 -11.01 -10.44
N ASN A 48 1.23 -11.24 -9.75
CA ASN A 48 1.99 -10.19 -9.05
C ASN A 48 2.58 -9.17 -10.03
N GLU A 49 2.90 -9.60 -11.25
CA GLU A 49 3.39 -8.75 -12.34
C GLU A 49 2.37 -8.54 -13.45
N LEU A 50 2.64 -7.50 -14.25
CA LEU A 50 1.98 -7.28 -15.54
C LEU A 50 2.50 -8.31 -16.55
N VAL A 51 1.60 -8.97 -17.25
CA VAL A 51 1.90 -9.92 -18.31
C VAL A 51 1.68 -9.21 -19.65
N PRO A 52 2.71 -9.11 -20.52
CA PRO A 52 2.54 -8.58 -21.86
C PRO A 52 1.77 -9.58 -22.73
N LEU A 53 0.69 -9.10 -23.35
CA LEU A 53 -0.24 -9.86 -24.19
C LEU A 53 -0.20 -9.40 -25.64
N THR A 54 -0.51 -10.30 -26.57
CA THR A 54 -0.69 -9.97 -27.99
C THR A 54 -1.92 -10.68 -28.53
N LEU A 55 -3.00 -9.92 -28.70
CA LEU A 55 -4.27 -10.41 -29.21
C LEU A 55 -4.27 -10.24 -30.74
N LYS A 56 -4.56 -11.32 -31.47
CA LYS A 56 -4.75 -11.30 -32.92
C LYS A 56 -6.25 -11.39 -33.22
N LEU A 57 -6.84 -10.27 -33.61
CA LEU A 57 -8.28 -10.12 -33.86
C LEU A 57 -8.50 -9.98 -35.37
N GLY A 58 -8.47 -11.12 -36.07
CA GLY A 58 -8.45 -11.16 -37.53
C GLY A 58 -7.24 -10.40 -38.08
N ASN A 59 -7.50 -9.31 -38.80
CA ASN A 59 -6.47 -8.46 -39.39
C ASN A 59 -5.91 -7.39 -38.42
N ALA A 60 -6.45 -7.28 -37.20
CA ALA A 60 -5.97 -6.36 -36.16
C ALA A 60 -5.04 -7.06 -35.16
N ILE A 61 -3.97 -6.37 -34.74
CA ILE A 61 -3.07 -6.83 -33.68
C ILE A 61 -3.14 -5.82 -32.53
N VAL A 62 -3.57 -6.27 -31.36
CA VAL A 62 -3.59 -5.47 -30.13
C VAL A 62 -2.47 -5.96 -29.21
N ARG A 63 -1.64 -5.04 -28.72
CA ARG A 63 -0.65 -5.30 -27.67
C ARG A 63 -1.04 -4.53 -26.42
N MET A 64 -1.00 -5.19 -25.28
CA MET A 64 -1.33 -4.59 -23.98
C MET A 64 -0.60 -5.31 -22.85
N ASP A 65 -0.37 -4.61 -21.75
CA ASP A 65 0.04 -5.21 -20.49
C ASP A 65 -1.18 -5.32 -19.57
N ALA A 66 -1.34 -6.47 -18.92
CA ALA A 66 -2.48 -6.74 -18.03
C ALA A 66 -2.05 -7.61 -16.84
N ARG A 67 -2.74 -7.50 -15.70
CA ARG A 67 -2.70 -8.58 -14.68
C ARG A 67 -3.70 -9.66 -15.06
N LEU A 68 -3.39 -10.91 -14.78
CA LEU A 68 -4.29 -12.05 -15.06
C LEU A 68 -4.87 -12.58 -13.74
N SER A 69 -6.13 -13.02 -13.73
CA SER A 69 -6.69 -13.83 -12.64
C SER A 69 -7.49 -15.01 -13.17
N LEU A 70 -7.66 -16.04 -12.35
CA LEU A 70 -8.57 -17.16 -12.62
C LEU A 70 -9.86 -16.99 -11.83
N GLN A 71 -10.98 -17.22 -12.50
CA GLN A 71 -12.33 -17.08 -11.95
C GLN A 71 -13.20 -18.24 -12.46
N GLN A 72 -14.29 -18.54 -11.76
CA GLN A 72 -15.34 -19.44 -12.26
C GLN A 72 -16.42 -18.60 -12.96
N ASN A 73 -16.84 -19.01 -14.16
CA ASN A 73 -18.04 -18.48 -14.78
C ASN A 73 -19.31 -19.09 -14.12
N ASP A 74 -20.49 -18.71 -14.59
CA ASP A 74 -21.77 -19.18 -14.03
C ASP A 74 -22.03 -20.68 -14.26
N GLU A 75 -21.27 -21.31 -15.16
CA GLU A 75 -21.28 -22.77 -15.43
C GLU A 75 -20.22 -23.53 -14.60
N GLY A 76 -19.44 -22.82 -13.75
CA GLY A 76 -18.34 -23.39 -12.97
C GLY A 76 -17.04 -23.63 -13.75
N LYS A 77 -16.98 -23.31 -15.05
CA LYS A 77 -15.76 -23.41 -15.88
C LYS A 77 -14.73 -22.36 -15.42
N ILE A 78 -13.47 -22.78 -15.31
CA ILE A 78 -12.36 -21.86 -15.04
C ILE A 78 -12.09 -21.00 -16.28
N VAL A 79 -12.15 -19.68 -16.09
CA VAL A 79 -11.86 -18.67 -17.11
C VAL A 79 -10.75 -17.73 -16.64
N MET A 80 -9.98 -17.21 -17.59
CA MET A 80 -8.93 -16.23 -17.31
C MET A 80 -9.45 -14.81 -17.55
N ALA A 81 -9.49 -14.01 -16.49
CA ALA A 81 -9.81 -12.59 -16.58
C ALA A 81 -8.53 -11.77 -16.80
N MET A 82 -8.61 -10.80 -17.73
CA MET A 82 -7.53 -9.88 -18.07
C MET A 82 -7.84 -8.49 -17.50
N HIS A 83 -7.00 -8.01 -16.61
CA HIS A 83 -7.14 -6.73 -15.92
C HIS A 83 -6.19 -5.70 -16.55
N GLY A 84 -6.72 -4.92 -17.50
CA GLY A 84 -5.97 -3.90 -18.23
C GLY A 84 -5.66 -2.65 -17.39
N ILE A 85 -4.58 -1.95 -17.74
CA ILE A 85 -4.13 -0.74 -17.05
C ILE A 85 -5.04 0.45 -17.37
N ARG A 86 -5.48 1.16 -16.32
CA ARG A 86 -6.23 2.43 -16.39
C ARG A 86 -5.32 3.57 -15.94
N LYS A 87 -5.54 4.78 -16.49
CA LYS A 87 -4.78 5.99 -16.11
C LYS A 87 -4.98 6.35 -14.63
N GLU A 88 -6.22 6.23 -14.16
CA GLU A 88 -6.65 6.54 -12.81
C GLU A 88 -7.81 5.62 -12.41
N PRO A 89 -8.04 5.39 -11.10
CA PRO A 89 -9.21 4.66 -10.62
C PRO A 89 -10.48 5.48 -10.90
N ASN A 90 -11.55 4.81 -11.36
CA ASN A 90 -12.81 5.50 -11.61
C ASN A 90 -13.62 5.63 -10.32
N LEU A 91 -13.52 6.80 -9.68
CA LEU A 91 -14.17 7.10 -8.38
C LEU A 91 -15.41 8.02 -8.53
N ASN A 92 -15.85 8.29 -9.76
CA ASN A 92 -16.93 9.24 -10.07
C ASN A 92 -18.28 8.56 -10.37
N PHE A 93 -18.34 7.24 -10.24
CA PHE A 93 -19.55 6.42 -10.40
C PHE A 93 -19.59 5.42 -9.25
N SER A 94 -20.78 4.91 -8.94
CA SER A 94 -20.94 3.86 -7.93
C SER A 94 -20.16 2.60 -8.29
N PHE A 95 -19.58 1.99 -7.26
CA PHE A 95 -18.93 0.70 -7.33
C PHE A 95 -19.77 -0.31 -6.55
N PHE A 96 -20.45 -1.22 -7.26
CA PHE A 96 -21.41 -2.17 -6.67
C PHE A 96 -22.44 -1.49 -5.75
N GLY A 97 -23.04 -0.38 -6.21
CA GLY A 97 -24.04 0.38 -5.47
C GLY A 97 -23.49 1.30 -4.36
N HIS A 98 -22.19 1.24 -4.04
CA HIS A 98 -21.55 2.19 -3.14
C HIS A 98 -21.13 3.46 -3.89
N GLU A 99 -21.62 4.62 -3.44
CA GLU A 99 -21.19 5.94 -3.91
C GLU A 99 -20.07 6.49 -3.03
N PHE A 100 -18.94 6.84 -3.64
CA PHE A 100 -17.74 7.24 -2.90
C PHE A 100 -17.88 8.64 -2.26
N THR A 101 -17.67 8.71 -0.96
CA THR A 101 -17.51 9.99 -0.23
C THR A 101 -16.19 10.66 -0.60
N ASP A 102 -16.01 11.93 -0.24
CA ASP A 102 -14.73 12.60 -0.47
C ASP A 102 -13.60 12.04 0.41
N GLU A 103 -13.94 11.52 1.60
CA GLU A 103 -13.01 10.77 2.46
C GLU A 103 -12.61 9.44 1.82
N ASP A 104 -13.55 8.68 1.26
CA ASP A 104 -13.25 7.43 0.54
C ASP A 104 -12.27 7.69 -0.61
N LYS A 105 -12.53 8.75 -1.39
CA LYS A 105 -11.69 9.14 -2.53
C LYS A 105 -10.31 9.60 -2.11
N GLU A 106 -10.20 10.34 -1.01
CA GLU A 106 -8.92 10.80 -0.46
C GLU A 106 -8.10 9.62 0.08
N ASN A 107 -8.71 8.72 0.86
CA ASN A 107 -8.04 7.52 1.36
C ASN A 107 -7.58 6.62 0.20
N LEU A 108 -8.46 6.34 -0.77
CA LEU A 108 -8.12 5.55 -1.96
C LEU A 108 -6.97 6.18 -2.78
N ARG A 109 -6.92 7.51 -2.94
CA ARG A 109 -5.80 8.18 -3.61
C ARG A 109 -4.51 8.16 -2.80
N ARG A 110 -4.60 8.33 -1.47
CA ARG A 110 -3.44 8.47 -0.55
C ARG A 110 -2.76 7.14 -0.23
N SER A 111 -3.53 6.10 0.08
CA SER A 111 -3.01 4.79 0.52
C SER A 111 -3.28 3.66 -0.47
N GLY A 112 -4.22 3.84 -1.42
CA GLY A 112 -4.74 2.74 -2.23
C GLY A 112 -5.84 1.92 -1.56
N ASN A 113 -6.25 2.25 -0.33
CA ASN A 113 -7.28 1.53 0.43
C ASN A 113 -8.32 2.52 1.00
N MET A 114 -9.59 2.12 1.07
CA MET A 114 -10.66 3.06 1.39
C MET A 114 -10.73 3.49 2.88
N GLY A 115 -10.19 2.70 3.81
CA GLY A 115 -10.20 3.03 5.25
C GLY A 115 -11.33 2.40 6.07
N ARG A 116 -12.26 1.67 5.44
CA ARG A 116 -13.44 1.09 6.10
C ARG A 116 -14.08 -0.04 5.30
N VAL A 117 -14.89 -0.85 5.98
CA VAL A 117 -15.89 -1.75 5.38
C VAL A 117 -17.12 -0.95 4.92
N VAL A 118 -17.73 -1.38 3.81
CA VAL A 118 -19.01 -0.90 3.26
C VAL A 118 -19.87 -2.05 2.76
N GLU A 119 -21.18 -1.83 2.69
CA GLU A 119 -22.12 -2.75 2.07
C GLU A 119 -22.08 -2.63 0.54
N LEU A 120 -21.72 -3.72 -0.16
CA LEU A 120 -21.67 -3.76 -1.62
C LEU A 120 -22.75 -4.67 -2.21
N TYR A 121 -23.51 -4.15 -3.16
CA TYR A 121 -24.58 -4.86 -3.85
C TYR A 121 -24.03 -5.93 -4.82
N ASN A 122 -24.28 -7.20 -4.50
CA ASN A 122 -23.93 -8.32 -5.35
C ASN A 122 -25.06 -8.61 -6.35
N GLN A 123 -24.82 -8.29 -7.63
CA GLN A 123 -25.80 -8.52 -8.71
C GLN A 123 -26.19 -10.00 -8.92
N LYS A 124 -25.40 -10.97 -8.44
CA LYS A 124 -25.70 -12.40 -8.59
C LYS A 124 -26.63 -12.94 -7.50
N SER A 125 -26.47 -12.49 -6.23
CA SER A 125 -27.34 -12.91 -5.12
C SER A 125 -28.48 -11.94 -4.83
N GLY A 126 -28.37 -10.69 -5.27
CA GLY A 126 -29.31 -9.61 -4.92
C GLY A 126 -29.10 -9.05 -3.50
N GLU A 127 -28.04 -9.48 -2.81
CA GLU A 127 -27.75 -9.11 -1.42
C GLU A 127 -26.68 -8.02 -1.33
N TYR A 128 -26.66 -7.31 -0.22
CA TYR A 128 -25.53 -6.47 0.18
C TYR A 128 -24.53 -7.30 0.99
N ILE A 129 -23.23 -7.12 0.70
CA ILE A 129 -22.15 -7.88 1.32
C ILE A 129 -21.11 -6.92 1.91
N PRO A 130 -20.84 -6.99 3.24
CA PRO A 130 -19.80 -6.20 3.88
C PRO A 130 -18.44 -6.47 3.23
N SER A 131 -17.81 -5.43 2.69
CA SER A 131 -16.57 -5.53 1.91
C SER A 131 -15.64 -4.34 2.13
N VAL A 132 -14.33 -4.58 2.02
CA VAL A 132 -13.32 -3.53 1.89
C VAL A 132 -13.03 -3.25 0.41
N ILE A 133 -12.65 -2.01 0.10
CA ILE A 133 -12.27 -1.58 -1.26
C ILE A 133 -10.82 -1.10 -1.27
N SER A 134 -10.06 -1.57 -2.26
CA SER A 134 -8.71 -1.10 -2.58
C SER A 134 -8.54 -0.86 -4.08
N ILE A 135 -7.46 -0.17 -4.44
CA ILE A 135 -7.00 0.00 -5.81
C ILE A 135 -5.85 -0.97 -6.08
N ASP A 136 -5.98 -1.76 -7.15
CA ASP A 136 -4.89 -2.50 -7.76
C ASP A 136 -3.80 -1.50 -8.23
N SER A 137 -2.66 -1.50 -7.55
CA SER A 137 -1.64 -0.47 -7.75
C SER A 137 -1.04 -0.46 -9.16
N LYS A 138 -1.13 -1.57 -9.91
CA LYS A 138 -0.59 -1.70 -11.27
C LYS A 138 -1.63 -1.42 -12.35
N THR A 139 -2.90 -1.78 -12.14
CA THR A 139 -3.97 -1.62 -13.15
C THR A 139 -4.89 -0.43 -12.90
N LYS A 140 -4.81 0.19 -11.71
CA LYS A 140 -5.74 1.20 -11.17
C LYS A 140 -7.20 0.75 -11.14
N GLU A 141 -7.42 -0.56 -11.10
CA GLU A 141 -8.74 -1.16 -10.93
C GLU A 141 -9.21 -1.07 -9.48
N LEU A 142 -10.50 -0.81 -9.27
CA LEU A 142 -11.13 -0.98 -7.96
C LEU A 142 -11.40 -2.45 -7.69
N VAL A 143 -10.98 -2.94 -6.52
CA VAL A 143 -11.13 -4.32 -6.08
C VAL A 143 -11.91 -4.34 -4.77
N ALA A 144 -13.02 -5.07 -4.76
CA ALA A 144 -13.75 -5.42 -3.54
C ALA A 144 -13.21 -6.74 -2.96
N PHE A 145 -13.17 -6.84 -1.63
CA PHE A 145 -12.94 -8.10 -0.94
C PHE A 145 -13.87 -8.18 0.28
N ARG A 146 -14.53 -9.33 0.46
CA ARG A 146 -15.52 -9.53 1.53
C ARG A 146 -14.86 -9.47 2.90
N ALA A 147 -15.49 -8.79 3.85
CA ALA A 147 -14.98 -8.62 5.21
C ALA A 147 -14.87 -9.96 5.97
N ASP A 148 -15.84 -10.86 5.77
CA ASP A 148 -15.88 -12.19 6.39
C ASP A 148 -14.78 -13.15 5.90
N TRP A 149 -14.08 -12.79 4.81
CA TRP A 149 -12.93 -13.56 4.28
C TRP A 149 -11.58 -12.94 4.66
N MET A 150 -11.56 -11.81 5.36
CA MET A 150 -10.33 -11.14 5.77
C MET A 150 -9.60 -11.98 6.82
N LYS A 151 -8.29 -12.15 6.60
CA LYS A 151 -7.38 -12.84 7.53
C LYS A 151 -6.33 -11.86 8.02
N VAL A 152 -6.34 -11.58 9.32
CA VAL A 152 -5.32 -10.77 10.00
C VAL A 152 -4.35 -11.73 10.70
N PRO A 153 -3.03 -11.57 10.54
CA PRO A 153 -2.06 -12.42 11.22
C PRO A 153 -1.97 -12.09 12.72
N GLU A 154 -1.59 -13.06 13.54
CA GLU A 154 -1.31 -12.87 14.98
C GLU A 154 -0.14 -11.91 15.24
N GLU A 155 0.79 -11.82 14.29
CA GLU A 155 2.01 -11.01 14.42
C GLU A 155 2.34 -10.33 13.09
N ILE A 156 2.79 -9.08 13.16
CA ILE A 156 3.36 -8.34 12.04
C ILE A 156 4.78 -7.93 12.43
N LYS A 157 5.79 -8.56 11.81
CA LYS A 157 7.20 -8.17 11.89
C LYS A 157 7.75 -8.09 13.33
N GLY A 158 7.47 -9.08 14.16
CA GLY A 158 7.87 -9.12 15.58
C GLY A 158 6.86 -8.47 16.54
N VAL A 159 5.85 -7.74 16.02
CA VAL A 159 4.82 -7.11 16.84
C VAL A 159 3.58 -8.01 16.87
N LYS A 160 3.32 -8.62 18.03
CA LYS A 160 2.09 -9.39 18.27
C LYS A 160 0.89 -8.45 18.40
N LEU A 161 -0.18 -8.73 17.66
CA LEU A 161 -1.41 -7.93 17.70
C LEU A 161 -2.30 -8.37 18.87
N ASN A 162 -2.92 -7.41 19.54
CA ASN A 162 -4.03 -7.65 20.47
C ASN A 162 -5.37 -7.70 19.70
N GLU A 163 -6.46 -8.11 20.38
CA GLU A 163 -7.76 -8.27 19.72
C GLU A 163 -8.36 -6.95 19.20
N GLU A 164 -8.12 -5.82 19.86
CA GLU A 164 -8.54 -4.49 19.39
C GLU A 164 -7.83 -4.10 18.09
N GLN A 165 -6.51 -4.35 18.01
CA GLN A 165 -5.69 -4.13 16.81
C GLN A 165 -6.12 -5.03 15.66
N LYS A 166 -6.44 -6.30 15.93
CA LYS A 166 -7.02 -7.21 14.92
C LYS A 166 -8.37 -6.69 14.43
N GLN A 167 -9.23 -6.23 15.35
CA GLN A 167 -10.55 -5.70 15.03
C GLN A 167 -10.49 -4.43 14.17
N ILE A 168 -9.57 -3.49 14.47
CA ILE A 168 -9.29 -2.31 13.62
C ILE A 168 -8.97 -2.73 12.18
N LEU A 169 -8.10 -3.74 12.01
CA LEU A 169 -7.73 -4.25 10.69
C LEU A 169 -8.86 -5.01 9.99
N LEU A 170 -9.70 -5.74 10.74
CA LEU A 170 -10.91 -6.42 10.22
C LEU A 170 -11.99 -5.43 9.77
N GLU A 171 -12.08 -4.26 10.41
CA GLU A 171 -12.94 -3.15 9.99
C GLU A 171 -12.39 -2.38 8.78
N GLY A 172 -11.26 -2.82 8.22
CA GLY A 172 -10.61 -2.20 7.06
C GLY A 172 -9.92 -0.87 7.37
N LYS A 173 -9.82 -0.49 8.64
CA LYS A 173 -9.17 0.74 9.09
C LYS A 173 -7.64 0.59 9.08
N PRO A 174 -6.89 1.68 8.89
CA PRO A 174 -5.45 1.65 9.10
C PRO A 174 -5.10 1.53 10.59
N LEU A 175 -3.96 0.91 10.88
CA LEU A 175 -3.41 0.74 12.21
C LEU A 175 -1.94 1.16 12.21
N TYR A 176 -1.55 2.09 13.08
CA TYR A 176 -0.15 2.44 13.27
C TYR A 176 0.51 1.47 14.26
N LEU A 177 1.65 0.90 13.86
CA LEU A 177 2.45 -0.05 14.65
C LEU A 177 3.87 0.47 14.84
N GLU A 178 4.44 0.21 16.01
CA GLU A 178 5.80 0.59 16.39
C GLU A 178 6.65 -0.63 16.76
N GLY A 179 7.98 -0.50 16.64
CA GLY A 179 8.92 -1.53 17.06
C GLY A 179 8.98 -2.76 16.14
N MET A 180 8.48 -2.65 14.91
CA MET A 180 8.57 -3.71 13.91
C MET A 180 10.00 -3.90 13.41
N ILE A 181 10.40 -5.14 13.14
CA ILE A 181 11.75 -5.48 12.69
C ILE A 181 11.77 -5.79 11.19
N SER A 182 12.63 -5.08 10.46
CA SER A 182 12.79 -5.27 9.01
C SER A 182 13.49 -6.59 8.67
N LYS A 183 13.49 -7.02 7.40
CA LYS A 183 14.28 -8.19 6.95
C LYS A 183 15.79 -8.03 7.20
N LYS A 184 16.28 -6.82 7.50
CA LYS A 184 17.68 -6.52 7.82
C LYS A 184 17.96 -6.44 9.33
N GLY A 185 16.96 -6.66 10.19
CA GLY A 185 17.08 -6.49 11.64
C GLY A 185 16.91 -5.04 12.13
N GLU A 186 16.64 -4.09 11.25
CA GLU A 186 16.46 -2.67 11.61
C GLU A 186 15.04 -2.42 12.15
N PRO A 187 14.88 -1.72 13.29
CA PRO A 187 13.57 -1.34 13.80
C PRO A 187 12.93 -0.24 12.95
N PHE A 188 11.62 -0.31 12.76
CA PHE A 188 10.84 0.69 12.06
C PHE A 188 9.39 0.75 12.59
N ASN A 189 8.75 1.89 12.35
CA ASN A 189 7.32 2.09 12.62
C ASN A 189 6.62 2.34 11.28
N ALA A 190 5.36 1.93 11.17
CA ALA A 190 4.57 2.15 9.96
C ALA A 190 3.08 2.04 10.26
N GLU A 191 2.27 2.72 9.46
CA GLU A 191 0.85 2.44 9.32
C GLU A 191 0.67 1.19 8.45
N VAL A 192 -0.24 0.30 8.83
CA VAL A 192 -0.57 -0.94 8.12
C VAL A 192 -2.08 -1.05 7.93
N GLN A 193 -2.53 -1.67 6.84
CA GLN A 193 -3.95 -1.79 6.51
C GLN A 193 -4.20 -3.03 5.65
N PHE A 194 -5.39 -3.63 5.73
CA PHE A 194 -5.77 -4.70 4.80
C PHE A 194 -6.02 -4.14 3.39
N ASN A 195 -5.41 -4.77 2.38
CA ASN A 195 -5.61 -4.44 0.98
C ASN A 195 -6.41 -5.53 0.26
N ALA A 196 -7.52 -5.15 -0.38
CA ALA A 196 -8.46 -6.05 -1.06
C ALA A 196 -7.87 -6.81 -2.26
N ASP A 197 -6.93 -6.19 -2.99
CA ASP A 197 -6.27 -6.80 -4.15
C ASP A 197 -5.21 -7.83 -3.73
N LYS A 198 -4.41 -7.49 -2.71
CA LYS A 198 -3.41 -8.37 -2.09
C LYS A 198 -4.03 -9.44 -1.19
N ARG A 199 -5.25 -9.20 -0.70
CA ARG A 199 -5.99 -10.00 0.31
C ARG A 199 -5.19 -10.22 1.60
N PHE A 200 -4.37 -9.24 1.96
CA PHE A 200 -3.47 -9.31 3.12
C PHE A 200 -3.17 -7.91 3.65
N ILE A 201 -2.57 -7.85 4.85
CA ILE A 201 -2.09 -6.60 5.43
C ILE A 201 -0.88 -6.07 4.63
N GLU A 202 -0.96 -4.83 4.18
CA GLU A 202 0.15 -4.10 3.58
C GLU A 202 0.64 -2.95 4.47
N PHE A 203 1.86 -2.48 4.17
CA PHE A 203 2.48 -1.34 4.84
C PHE A 203 2.24 -0.07 4.03
N LEU A 204 1.71 0.96 4.68
CA LEU A 204 1.43 2.27 4.10
C LEU A 204 2.64 3.18 4.28
N PHE A 205 3.67 2.95 3.46
CA PHE A 205 4.75 3.91 3.29
C PHE A 205 4.28 5.02 2.35
N GLY A 206 3.56 6.01 2.88
CA GLY A 206 3.18 7.19 2.09
C GLY A 206 4.40 7.93 1.52
N GLU A 207 4.18 8.89 0.62
CA GLU A 207 5.24 9.70 -0.04
C GLU A 207 6.07 10.59 0.94
N ARG A 208 5.94 10.39 2.25
CA ARG A 208 6.61 11.12 3.33
C ARG A 208 7.24 10.22 4.40
N SER A 209 7.78 9.08 4.00
CA SER A 209 8.77 8.31 4.79
C SER A 209 10.05 9.10 5.15
N THR A 210 10.16 10.36 4.71
CA THR A 210 11.23 11.31 5.01
C THR A 210 10.96 12.25 6.20
N VAL A 211 9.71 12.39 6.68
CA VAL A 211 9.39 13.40 7.72
C VAL A 211 9.85 12.99 9.12
N GLN A 212 9.82 11.70 9.45
CA GLN A 212 10.27 11.20 10.77
C GLN A 212 11.80 11.24 10.96
N LYS A 213 12.60 11.57 9.93
CA LYS A 213 14.04 11.82 10.07
C LYS A 213 14.40 13.26 10.50
N LYS A 214 13.44 14.17 10.66
CA LYS A 214 13.70 15.57 11.08
C LYS A 214 13.15 15.98 12.45
N ALA A 215 12.36 15.14 13.12
CA ALA A 215 11.82 15.46 14.44
C ALA A 215 12.81 15.21 15.61
N ASN A 216 13.78 14.30 15.45
CA ASN A 216 14.76 13.94 16.49
C ASN A 216 16.15 14.59 16.29
N ALA A 217 16.27 15.59 15.41
CA ALA A 217 17.53 16.28 15.15
C ALA A 217 17.68 17.63 15.90
N ASP A 218 16.61 18.12 16.55
CA ASP A 218 16.55 19.50 17.06
C ASP A 218 16.27 19.60 18.59
N LEU A 219 16.45 18.49 19.32
CA LEU A 219 16.43 18.44 20.80
C LEU A 219 17.70 17.77 21.38
N GLY A 220 18.79 17.76 20.59
CA GLY A 220 20.09 17.15 20.92
C GLY A 220 21.23 18.16 21.16
N GLY A 221 20.92 19.39 21.56
CA GLY A 221 21.90 20.43 21.87
C GLY A 221 22.63 20.17 23.20
N GLY A 222 23.67 19.34 23.17
CA GLY A 222 24.42 18.92 24.36
C GLY A 222 25.08 20.08 25.11
N MET A 223 24.88 20.09 26.43
CA MET A 223 25.53 20.99 27.38
C MET A 223 26.97 20.50 27.60
N GLU A 224 28.00 21.30 27.25
CA GLU A 224 29.40 20.94 27.51
C GLU A 224 29.68 20.82 29.01
N VAL A 225 30.00 19.61 29.47
CA VAL A 225 30.58 19.39 30.81
C VAL A 225 32.10 19.48 30.71
N LYS A 226 32.67 20.61 31.12
CA LYS A 226 34.10 20.75 31.39
C LYS A 226 34.36 20.53 32.88
N THR A 227 35.01 19.42 33.21
CA THR A 227 35.53 19.14 34.56
C THR A 227 36.78 19.96 34.81
N GLU A 228 36.78 20.78 35.87
CA GLU A 228 38.02 21.16 36.55
C GLU A 228 37.78 21.45 38.03
N THR A 229 38.82 21.26 38.85
CA THR A 229 38.73 21.05 40.29
C THR A 229 38.65 22.33 41.13
N LYS A 230 38.19 22.17 42.38
CA LYS A 230 37.97 23.24 43.38
C LYS A 230 39.25 24.01 43.73
N GLU A 231 39.17 25.34 43.82
CA GLU A 231 39.56 26.08 45.04
C GLU A 231 38.92 27.49 45.12
N ALA A 232 39.19 28.27 46.18
CA ALA A 232 38.18 29.12 46.82
C ALA A 232 38.47 30.64 46.89
N LYS A 233 37.40 31.43 47.17
CA LYS A 233 37.34 32.86 47.58
C LYS A 233 37.83 33.85 46.50
N LYS A 234 37.11 34.94 46.17
CA LYS A 234 36.76 36.05 47.08
C LYS A 234 35.81 37.06 46.38
N MET A 235 34.98 37.76 47.15
CA MET A 235 34.14 38.87 46.68
C MET A 235 34.96 40.10 46.26
N THR A 236 34.57 40.79 45.17
CA THR A 236 34.66 42.26 45.11
C THR A 236 33.63 42.87 44.13
N ARG A 237 33.36 44.17 44.27
CA ARG A 237 32.23 44.91 43.68
C ARG A 237 32.68 45.86 42.55
N LYS A 238 31.70 46.35 41.76
CA LYS A 238 31.75 47.53 40.86
C LYS A 238 32.64 47.35 39.61
N ASN A 239 32.44 48.07 38.50
CA ASN A 239 31.68 49.32 38.30
C ASN A 239 31.07 49.45 36.89
N LYS A 240 30.27 50.51 36.68
CA LYS A 240 29.76 51.00 35.38
C LYS A 240 30.86 51.23 34.33
N ASN A 241 30.52 51.18 33.04
CA ASN A 241 30.44 52.41 32.23
C ASN A 241 29.71 52.25 30.89
N GLU A 242 29.16 53.37 30.43
CA GLU A 242 28.51 53.55 29.13
C GLU A 242 29.53 53.69 28.00
N SER A 243 29.12 53.38 26.76
CA SER A 243 29.26 54.33 25.62
C SER A 243 28.65 53.77 24.33
N THR A 244 27.82 54.58 23.67
CA THR A 244 27.52 54.44 22.23
C THR A 244 28.37 55.46 21.47
N PRO A 245 28.65 55.27 20.17
CA PRO A 245 27.90 56.10 19.21
C PRO A 245 27.62 55.49 17.82
N LYS A 246 26.40 55.76 17.34
CA LYS A 246 25.96 56.16 15.97
C LYS A 246 26.90 55.91 14.76
N THR A 247 26.31 55.36 13.67
CA THR A 247 26.18 56.07 12.37
C THR A 247 25.13 55.46 11.40
N LYS A 248 24.23 56.33 10.90
CA LYS A 248 23.79 56.58 9.49
C LYS A 248 23.80 55.44 8.45
N LYS A 249 22.94 55.35 7.43
CA LYS A 249 21.67 55.96 6.93
C LYS A 249 21.50 55.50 5.45
N VAL A 250 20.34 55.79 4.82
CA VAL A 250 19.96 55.49 3.39
C VAL A 250 19.46 54.03 3.25
N SER A 251 18.45 53.66 2.45
CA SER A 251 17.74 54.30 1.30
C SER A 251 16.18 54.33 1.39
N ARG A 252 15.50 54.11 0.24
CA ARG A 252 14.07 54.11 -0.18
C ARG A 252 14.01 53.40 -1.57
N PRO A 253 12.84 53.14 -2.22
CA PRO A 253 11.44 53.06 -1.76
C PRO A 253 10.74 51.73 -2.17
N LYS A 254 9.44 51.58 -1.89
CA LYS A 254 8.56 50.49 -2.39
C LYS A 254 7.63 50.95 -3.52
N ALA A 255 7.10 49.96 -4.26
CA ALA A 255 6.44 50.07 -5.56
C ALA A 255 5.03 50.70 -5.56
N VAL A 256 4.61 51.10 -6.77
CA VAL A 256 3.24 51.48 -7.15
C VAL A 256 2.46 50.24 -7.60
N LYS A 257 1.15 50.20 -7.32
CA LYS A 257 0.19 49.19 -7.82
C LYS A 257 -0.25 49.51 -9.26
N MET A 258 -0.40 48.47 -10.07
CA MET A 258 -1.67 48.14 -10.74
C MET A 258 -1.78 46.62 -10.84
#